data_AF-A0A7N2KWM8-F1
#
_entry.id   AF-A0A7N2KWM8-F1
#
_cell.length_a   1.000
_cell.length_b   1.000
_cell.length_c   1.000
_cell.angle_alpha   90.00
_cell.angle_beta   90.00
_cell.angle_gamma   90.00
#
_symmetry.space_group_name_H-M   'P 1'
#
loop_
_entity.id
_entity.type
_entity.pdbx_description
1 polymer ?
#
loop_
_entity_poly.entity_id
_entity_poly.type
_entity_poly.pdbx_seq_one_letter_code
_entity_poly.pdbx_strand_id
1 'polypeptide(L)'
;MAPSTTSSSMNLMNQPLLLLSNMANMMTVKLDSINYIVWKHQIAMALEMYFMFDLLDEMQLIPEKFLKDLSGSITAIVNPDYLTWKSKEKALLTFMSSTLSPSILAITVGCTIAIAVWKVLENCFSYILSGI
;
A
#
# COMPACT_ATOMS: atom_id res chain seq x y z
N MET A 1 11.70 36.81 -28.43
CA MET A 1 11.00 36.25 -27.26
C MET A 1 10.72 34.78 -27.53
N ALA A 2 11.40 33.88 -26.81
CA ALA A 2 11.12 32.44 -26.86
C ALA A 2 10.03 32.10 -25.83
N PRO A 3 9.11 31.15 -26.09
CA PRO A 3 8.12 30.75 -25.11
C PRO A 3 8.77 29.87 -24.05
N SER A 4 8.65 30.29 -22.80
CA SER A 4 9.01 29.50 -21.62
C SER A 4 8.14 28.25 -21.57
N THR A 5 8.75 27.09 -21.82
CA THR A 5 8.14 25.78 -21.60
C THR A 5 8.11 25.55 -20.10
N THR A 6 7.00 25.89 -19.45
CA THR A 6 6.75 25.53 -18.06
C THR A 6 6.63 24.00 -18.03
N SER A 7 7.68 23.33 -17.58
CA SER A 7 7.61 21.91 -17.23
C SER A 7 6.55 21.76 -16.15
N SER A 8 5.38 21.29 -16.53
CA SER A 8 4.39 20.79 -15.59
C SER A 8 5.00 19.53 -14.95
N SER A 9 5.78 19.73 -13.89
CA SER A 9 6.08 18.68 -12.92
C SER A 9 4.72 18.07 -12.56
N MET A 10 4.45 16.89 -13.10
CA MET A 10 3.18 16.21 -12.89
C MET A 10 3.00 16.08 -11.39
N ASN A 11 2.03 16.82 -10.88
CA ASN A 11 1.78 16.97 -9.46
C ASN A 11 1.23 15.62 -8.98
N LEU A 12 2.12 14.72 -8.56
CA LEU A 12 1.84 13.35 -8.11
C LEU A 12 0.92 13.33 -6.87
N MET A 13 0.55 14.50 -6.35
CA MET A 13 -0.38 14.73 -5.24
C MET A 13 -1.86 14.47 -5.60
N ASN A 14 -2.20 14.43 -6.90
CA ASN A 14 -3.51 14.00 -7.41
C ASN A 14 -3.27 12.72 -8.25
N GLN A 15 -3.66 11.49 -7.93
CA GLN A 15 -4.83 11.02 -7.22
C GLN A 15 -4.54 9.59 -6.70
N PRO A 16 -4.71 9.30 -5.41
CA PRO A 16 -4.70 7.92 -4.90
C PRO A 16 -5.61 6.98 -5.71
N LEU A 17 -6.68 7.53 -6.29
CA LEU A 17 -7.62 6.82 -7.16
C LEU A 17 -7.04 6.45 -8.54
N LEU A 18 -6.23 7.31 -9.17
CA LEU A 18 -5.56 6.98 -10.44
C LEU A 18 -4.48 5.93 -10.20
N LEU A 19 -3.74 6.07 -9.12
CA LEU A 19 -2.76 5.07 -8.67
C LEU A 19 -3.42 3.71 -8.47
N LEU A 20 -4.53 3.70 -7.72
CA LEU A 20 -5.32 2.51 -7.45
C LEU A 20 -5.86 1.88 -8.74
N SER A 21 -6.38 2.70 -9.66
CA SER A 21 -6.87 2.25 -10.97
C SER A 21 -5.75 1.60 -11.79
N ASN A 22 -4.59 2.24 -11.87
CA ASN A 22 -3.44 1.73 -12.62
C ASN A 22 -2.91 0.42 -12.03
N MET A 23 -2.73 0.35 -10.69
CA MET A 23 -2.32 -0.86 -10.00
C MET A 23 -3.34 -1.99 -10.18
N ALA A 24 -4.63 -1.70 -10.07
CA ALA A 24 -5.69 -2.68 -10.30
C ALA A 24 -5.68 -3.24 -11.72
N ASN A 25 -5.38 -2.41 -12.72
CA ASN A 25 -5.26 -2.86 -14.11
C ASN A 25 -4.01 -3.73 -14.36
N MET A 26 -2.98 -3.66 -13.52
CA MET A 26 -1.82 -4.57 -13.58
C MET A 26 -2.13 -5.98 -13.07
N MET A 27 -3.20 -6.12 -12.27
CA MET A 27 -3.62 -7.39 -11.70
C MET A 27 -4.56 -8.09 -12.67
N THR A 28 -4.13 -9.24 -13.19
CA THR A 28 -4.92 -10.01 -14.16
C THR A 28 -5.86 -11.02 -13.49
N VAL A 29 -5.62 -11.33 -12.21
CA VAL A 29 -6.37 -12.31 -11.44
C VAL A 29 -6.58 -11.85 -10.00
N LYS A 30 -7.67 -12.31 -9.39
CA LYS A 30 -7.85 -12.21 -7.94
C LYS A 30 -7.18 -13.38 -7.24
N LEU A 31 -6.56 -13.15 -6.08
CA LEU A 31 -5.98 -14.18 -5.24
C LEU A 31 -7.04 -15.20 -4.86
N ASP A 32 -6.76 -16.46 -5.16
CA ASP A 32 -7.50 -17.64 -4.73
C ASP A 32 -6.54 -18.66 -4.10
N SER A 33 -7.03 -19.86 -3.80
CA SER A 33 -6.25 -20.88 -3.09
C SER A 33 -5.11 -21.48 -3.93
N ILE A 34 -5.06 -21.25 -5.24
CA ILE A 34 -4.14 -21.95 -6.16
C ILE A 34 -3.14 -21.02 -6.85
N ASN A 35 -3.38 -19.71 -6.87
CA ASN A 35 -2.58 -18.75 -7.64
C ASN A 35 -1.68 -17.83 -6.80
N TYR A 36 -1.44 -18.16 -5.52
CA TYR A 36 -0.71 -17.32 -4.59
C TYR A 36 0.67 -16.85 -5.08
N ILE A 37 1.48 -17.73 -5.65
CA ILE A 37 2.83 -17.38 -6.13
C ILE A 37 2.75 -16.31 -7.23
N VAL A 38 1.84 -16.49 -8.19
CA VAL A 38 1.64 -15.55 -9.31
C VAL A 38 1.10 -14.21 -8.78
N TRP A 39 0.12 -14.26 -7.89
CA TRP A 39 -0.46 -13.07 -7.27
C TRP A 39 0.59 -12.29 -6.46
N LYS A 40 1.42 -12.98 -5.66
CA LYS A 40 2.48 -12.37 -4.85
C LYS A 40 3.49 -11.64 -5.74
N HIS A 41 3.88 -12.27 -6.84
CA HIS A 41 4.78 -11.67 -7.83
C HIS A 41 4.19 -10.41 -8.47
N GLN A 42 2.92 -10.46 -8.92
CA GLN A 42 2.25 -9.30 -9.52
C GLN A 42 2.09 -8.13 -8.54
N ILE A 43 1.71 -8.40 -7.28
CA ILE A 43 1.63 -7.37 -6.24
C ILE A 43 3.01 -6.76 -6.01
N ALA A 44 4.06 -7.56 -5.81
CA ALA A 44 5.40 -7.04 -5.57
C ALA A 44 5.85 -6.09 -6.69
N MET A 45 5.69 -6.49 -7.96
CA MET A 45 6.01 -5.65 -9.12
C MET A 45 5.21 -4.35 -9.16
N ALA A 46 3.91 -4.41 -8.86
CA ALA A 46 3.06 -3.21 -8.81
C ALA A 46 3.54 -2.26 -7.70
N LEU A 47 3.88 -2.77 -6.52
CA LEU A 47 4.31 -1.94 -5.40
C LEU A 47 5.70 -1.34 -5.56
N GLU A 48 6.63 -2.07 -6.18
CA GLU A 48 7.96 -1.57 -6.55
C GLU A 48 7.85 -0.39 -7.52
N MET A 49 6.97 -0.47 -8.53
CA MET A 49 6.75 0.62 -9.49
C MET A 49 6.35 1.95 -8.84
N TYR A 50 5.65 1.88 -7.70
CA TYR A 50 5.11 3.04 -7.00
C TYR A 50 5.83 3.37 -5.68
N PHE A 51 6.97 2.72 -5.41
CA PHE A 51 7.73 2.91 -4.16
C PHE A 51 6.87 2.70 -2.91
N MET A 52 5.98 1.71 -2.96
CA MET A 52 5.07 1.34 -1.87
C MET A 52 5.47 0.01 -1.22
N PHE A 53 6.42 -0.71 -1.80
CA PHE A 53 6.88 -2.01 -1.28
C PHE A 53 7.46 -1.89 0.14
N ASP A 54 8.13 -0.77 0.45
CA ASP A 54 8.70 -0.50 1.78
C ASP A 54 7.66 -0.49 2.90
N LEU A 55 6.37 -0.28 2.60
CA LEU A 55 5.27 -0.39 3.59
C LEU A 55 5.00 -1.84 4.03
N LEU A 56 5.56 -2.82 3.30
CA LEU A 56 5.42 -4.26 3.56
C LEU A 56 6.68 -4.92 4.14
N ASP A 57 7.82 -4.22 4.17
CA ASP A 57 9.10 -4.84 4.55
C ASP A 57 9.40 -4.66 6.06
N GLU A 58 9.13 -3.48 6.60
CA GLU A 58 9.33 -3.19 8.01
C GLU A 58 8.11 -2.51 8.64
N MET A 59 8.02 -2.55 9.97
CA MET A 59 7.11 -1.67 10.70
C MET A 59 7.67 -0.25 10.57
N GLN A 60 7.51 0.35 9.39
CA GLN A 60 7.95 1.70 9.09
C GLN A 60 7.42 2.58 10.21
N LEU A 61 8.32 3.34 10.85
CA LEU A 61 7.98 4.21 11.98
C LEU A 61 6.82 5.10 11.54
N ILE A 62 5.62 4.75 12.02
CA ILE A 62 4.40 5.49 11.70
C ILE A 62 4.64 6.91 12.16
N PRO A 63 4.64 7.92 11.26
CA PRO A 63 4.90 9.28 11.66
C PRO A 63 3.92 9.69 12.75
N GLU A 64 4.40 10.41 13.76
CA GLU A 64 3.51 10.88 14.82
C GLU A 64 2.40 11.76 14.22
N LYS A 65 1.16 11.53 14.65
CA LYS A 65 -0.02 12.23 14.10
C LYS A 65 0.06 13.74 14.29
N PHE A 66 0.68 14.20 15.36
CA PHE A 66 0.78 15.60 15.74
C PHE A 66 2.23 16.00 15.92
N LEU A 67 2.56 17.24 15.56
CA LEU A 67 3.90 17.79 15.72
C LEU A 67 4.20 18.09 17.19
N LYS A 68 5.49 18.05 17.55
CA LYS A 68 5.99 18.51 18.84
C LYS A 68 6.54 19.93 18.72
N ASP A 69 6.37 20.73 19.76
CA ASP A 69 7.00 22.05 19.87
C ASP A 69 8.48 21.95 20.27
N LEU A 70 9.14 23.10 20.44
CA LEU A 70 10.55 23.18 20.86
C LEU A 70 10.82 22.60 22.25
N SER A 71 9.78 22.43 23.09
CA SER A 71 9.87 21.80 24.41
C SER A 71 9.64 20.28 24.37
N GLY A 72 9.29 19.73 23.20
CA GLY A 72 8.93 18.33 23.04
C GLY A 72 7.47 18.02 23.36
N SER A 73 6.65 19.03 23.64
CA SER A 73 5.22 18.86 23.97
C SER A 73 4.40 18.66 22.70
N ILE A 74 3.43 17.73 22.74
CA ILE A 74 2.53 17.45 21.62
C ILE A 74 1.63 18.66 21.37
N THR A 75 1.60 19.13 20.13
CA THR A 75 0.74 20.23 19.69
C THR A 75 -0.57 19.73 19.06
N ALA A 76 -1.48 20.64 18.72
CA ALA A 76 -2.67 20.31 17.93
C ALA A 76 -2.40 20.29 16.40
N ILE A 77 -1.18 20.61 15.96
CA ILE A 77 -0.83 20.70 14.54
C ILE A 77 -0.59 19.31 13.99
N VAL A 78 -1.34 18.92 12.96
CA VAL A 78 -1.20 17.60 12.33
C VAL A 78 0.09 17.55 11.53
N ASN A 79 0.82 16.45 11.65
CA ASN A 79 2.03 16.20 10.88
C ASN A 79 1.69 15.91 9.39
N PRO A 80 2.18 16.70 8.42
CA PRO A 80 2.00 16.43 6.99
C PRO A 80 2.52 15.05 6.55
N ASP A 81 3.59 14.55 7.17
CA ASP A 81 4.16 13.24 6.86
C ASP A 81 3.21 12.11 7.26
N TYR A 82 2.52 12.27 8.39
CA TYR A 82 1.48 11.34 8.81
C TYR A 82 0.31 11.30 7.82
N LEU A 83 -0.11 12.45 7.27
CA LEU A 83 -1.16 12.50 6.26
C LEU A 83 -0.73 11.81 4.96
N THR A 84 0.52 12.04 4.54
CA THR A 84 1.09 11.42 3.34
C THR A 84 1.19 9.91 3.50
N TRP A 85 1.76 9.45 4.62
CA TRP A 85 1.83 8.02 4.98
C TRP A 85 0.43 7.39 5.02
N LYS A 86 -0.52 8.03 5.71
CA LYS A 86 -1.89 7.51 5.86
C LYS A 86 -2.62 7.39 4.51
N SER A 87 -2.39 8.34 3.60
CA SER A 87 -2.94 8.30 2.25
C SER A 87 -2.40 7.11 1.46
N LYS A 88 -1.07 6.94 1.45
CA LYS A 88 -0.41 5.79 0.81
C LYS A 88 -0.88 4.47 1.38
N GLU A 89 -0.95 4.37 2.71
CA GLU A 89 -1.39 3.16 3.37
C GLU A 89 -2.85 2.82 3.02
N LYS A 90 -3.76 3.80 3.09
CA LYS A 90 -5.16 3.55 2.70
C LYS A 90 -5.29 3.12 1.24
N ALA A 91 -4.49 3.68 0.33
CA ALA A 91 -4.47 3.26 -1.06
C ALA A 91 -3.97 1.81 -1.20
N LEU A 92 -2.88 1.45 -0.51
CA LEU A 92 -2.31 0.11 -0.52
C LEU A 92 -3.28 -0.94 0.03
N LEU A 93 -3.86 -0.69 1.20
CA LEU A 93 -4.84 -1.59 1.81
C LEU A 93 -6.05 -1.81 0.91
N THR A 94 -6.55 -0.74 0.29
CA THR A 94 -7.68 -0.81 -0.67
C THR A 94 -7.30 -1.60 -1.90
N PHE A 95 -6.12 -1.34 -2.46
CA PHE A 95 -5.58 -2.06 -3.61
C PHE A 95 -5.47 -3.55 -3.30
N MET A 96 -4.72 -3.94 -2.27
CA MET A 96 -4.57 -5.34 -1.88
C MET A 96 -5.93 -6.03 -1.72
N SER A 97 -6.85 -5.42 -0.96
CA SER A 97 -8.19 -5.97 -0.73
C SER A 97 -8.98 -6.17 -2.02
N SER A 98 -8.84 -5.28 -3.01
CA SER A 98 -9.52 -5.38 -4.31
C SER A 98 -9.06 -6.58 -5.14
N THR A 99 -7.82 -7.03 -4.90
CA THR A 99 -7.22 -8.18 -5.58
C THR A 99 -7.55 -9.50 -4.91
N LEU A 100 -8.29 -9.53 -3.80
CA LEU A 100 -8.64 -10.78 -3.11
C LEU A 100 -9.97 -11.31 -3.64
N SER A 101 -10.08 -12.64 -3.79
CA SER A 101 -11.38 -13.28 -3.93
C SER A 101 -12.18 -13.17 -2.61
N PRO A 102 -13.52 -13.30 -2.62
CA PRO A 102 -14.32 -13.16 -1.40
C PRO A 102 -13.91 -14.10 -0.25
N SER A 103 -13.51 -15.34 -0.56
CA SER A 103 -13.04 -16.30 0.44
C SER A 103 -11.72 -15.88 1.09
N ILE A 104 -10.80 -15.34 0.30
CA ILE A 104 -9.52 -14.84 0.79
C ILE A 104 -9.68 -13.47 1.48
N LEU A 105 -10.63 -12.65 1.06
CA LEU A 105 -10.95 -11.40 1.76
C LEU A 105 -11.49 -11.69 3.17
N ALA A 106 -12.23 -12.78 3.36
CA ALA A 106 -12.75 -13.17 4.67
C ALA A 106 -11.63 -13.48 5.69
N ILE A 107 -10.49 -14.03 5.26
CA ILE A 107 -9.37 -14.34 6.16
C ILE A 107 -8.57 -13.10 6.57
N THR A 108 -8.73 -11.97 5.86
CA THR A 108 -8.02 -10.71 6.15
C THR A 108 -8.88 -9.73 6.97
N VAL A 109 -10.11 -10.12 7.32
CA VAL A 109 -11.00 -9.32 8.18
C VAL A 109 -10.31 -9.03 9.52
N GLY A 110 -10.31 -7.75 9.91
CA GLY A 110 -9.65 -7.28 11.13
C GLY A 110 -8.22 -6.78 10.91
N CYS A 111 -7.61 -7.01 9.75
CA CYS A 111 -6.36 -6.35 9.38
C CYS A 111 -6.64 -4.87 9.09
N THR A 112 -6.04 -3.99 9.87
CA THR A 112 -6.24 -2.53 9.75
C THR A 112 -5.15 -1.81 8.96
N ILE A 113 -4.05 -2.52 8.68
CA ILE A 113 -2.90 -2.03 7.92
C ILE A 113 -2.45 -3.05 6.86
N ALA A 114 -1.91 -2.58 5.73
CA ALA A 114 -1.51 -3.44 4.61
C ALA A 114 -0.49 -4.53 4.99
N ILE A 115 0.51 -4.22 5.81
CA ILE A 115 1.48 -5.21 6.31
C ILE A 115 0.81 -6.38 7.04
N ALA A 116 -0.27 -6.13 7.77
CA ALA A 116 -1.00 -7.19 8.46
C ALA A 116 -1.69 -8.12 7.46
N VAL A 117 -2.32 -7.56 6.42
CA VAL A 117 -2.90 -8.34 5.31
C VAL A 117 -1.82 -9.18 4.65
N TRP A 118 -0.68 -8.58 4.29
CA TRP A 118 0.44 -9.26 3.64
C TRP A 118 0.92 -10.46 4.45
N LYS A 119 1.19 -10.27 5.76
CA LYS A 119 1.66 -11.33 6.65
C LYS A 119 0.63 -12.44 6.86
N VAL A 120 -0.65 -12.11 6.98
CA VAL A 120 -1.72 -13.11 7.09
C VAL A 120 -1.77 -13.99 5.83
N LEU A 121 -1.65 -13.38 4.65
CA LEU A 121 -1.63 -14.11 3.38
C LEU A 121 -0.36 -14.96 3.24
N GLU A 122 0.82 -14.41 3.54
CA GLU A 122 2.06 -15.20 3.59
C GLU A 122 1.91 -16.42 4.48
N ASN A 123 1.45 -16.23 5.73
CA ASN A 123 1.27 -17.35 6.65
C ASN A 123 0.25 -18.38 6.14
N CYS A 124 -0.88 -17.94 5.58
CA CYS A 124 -1.92 -18.84 5.07
C CYS A 124 -1.40 -19.75 3.94
N PHE A 125 -0.53 -19.22 3.08
CA PHE A 125 -0.04 -19.90 1.88
C PHE A 125 1.36 -20.53 2.03
N SER A 126 2.14 -20.13 3.03
CA SER A 126 3.41 -20.78 3.40
C SER A 126 3.22 -22.25 3.76
N TYR A 127 2.10 -22.61 4.42
CA TYR A 127 1.79 -24.00 4.76
C TYR A 127 1.58 -24.89 3.52
N ILE A 128 1.05 -24.33 2.43
CA ILE A 128 0.77 -25.08 1.19
C ILE A 128 2.07 -25.43 0.46
N LEU A 129 3.09 -24.57 0.56
CA LEU A 129 4.39 -24.77 -0.07
C LEU A 129 5.33 -25.68 0.74
N SER A 130 5.15 -25.77 2.06
CA SER A 130 5.93 -26.68 2.91
C SER A 130 5.49 -28.16 2.86
N GLY A 131 4.39 -28.45 2.15
CA GLY A 131 3.84 -29.80 1.96
C GLY A 131 4.17 -30.45 0.61
N ILE A 132 5.03 -29.83 -0.19
CA ILE A 132 5.61 -30.35 -1.44
C ILE A 132 7.09 -30.63 -1.18
#